data_AF-A0A6J4P896-F1
#
_entry.id   AF-A0A6J4P896-F1
#
_cell.length_a   1.000
_cell.length_b   1.000
_cell.length_c   1.000
_cell.angle_alpha   90.00
_cell.angle_beta   90.00
_cell.angle_gamma   90.00
#
_symmetry.space_group_name_H-M   'P 1'
#
loop_
_entity.id
_entity.type
_entity.pdbx_description
1 polymer ?
#
loop_
_entity_poly.entity_id
_entity_poly.type
_entity_poly.pdbx_seq_one_letter_code
_entity_poly.pdbx_strand_id
1 'polypeptide(L)' 'MRNPWARRAAETFAVLTMGDAIVELVSPREHSLLWETGPAWSRGVARFFAENPNLMRLLGAAQLGFGLWLALRQYREE' A
#
# COMPACT_ATOMS: atom_id res chain seq x y z
N MET A 1 -19.19 18.00 -13.86
CA MET A 1 -18.19 17.24 -14.64
C MET A 1 -17.03 16.90 -13.71
N ARG A 2 -16.82 15.62 -13.36
CA ARG A 2 -15.80 15.20 -12.40
C ARG A 2 -14.42 15.43 -13.03
N ASN A 3 -13.53 16.19 -12.37
CA ASN A 3 -12.25 16.61 -12.92
C ASN A 3 -11.43 15.40 -13.43
N PRO A 4 -11.09 15.31 -14.74
CA PRO A 4 -10.38 14.15 -15.29
C PRO A 4 -9.03 13.90 -14.63
N TRP A 5 -8.37 14.95 -14.15
CA TRP A 5 -7.11 14.83 -13.41
C TRP A 5 -7.29 14.15 -12.05
N ALA A 6 -8.40 14.42 -11.35
CA ALA A 6 -8.72 13.78 -10.08
C ALA A 6 -8.97 12.27 -10.27
N ARG A 7 -9.61 11.89 -11.37
CA ARG A 7 -9.83 10.46 -11.72
C ARG A 7 -8.50 9.76 -12.02
N ARG A 8 -7.63 10.37 -12.82
CA ARG A 8 -6.30 9.80 -13.10
C ARG A 8 -5.44 9.68 -11.84
N ALA A 9 -5.50 10.67 -10.95
CA ALA A 9 -4.80 10.62 -9.67
C ALA A 9 -5.31 9.47 -8.78
N ALA A 10 -6.63 9.29 -8.69
CA ALA A 10 -7.24 8.20 -7.93
C ALA A 10 -6.88 6.81 -8.49
N GLU A 11 -6.88 6.64 -9.82
CA GLU A 11 -6.46 5.40 -10.48
C GLU A 11 -4.97 5.10 -10.25
N THR A 12 -4.12 6.12 -10.40
CA THR A 12 -2.68 5.99 -10.13
C THR A 12 -2.44 5.61 -8.68
N PHE A 13 -3.14 6.24 -7.74
CA PHE A 13 -3.05 5.94 -6.33
C PHE A 13 -3.50 4.50 -6.02
N ALA A 14 -4.59 4.04 -6.64
CA ALA A 14 -5.05 2.67 -6.51
C ALA A 14 -4.00 1.66 -7.00
N VAL A 15 -3.39 1.90 -8.17
CA VAL A 15 -2.34 1.03 -8.73
C VAL A 15 -1.12 0.98 -7.83
N LEU A 16 -0.63 2.12 -7.36
CA LEU A 16 0.53 2.18 -6.45
C LEU A 16 0.24 1.46 -5.13
N THR A 17 -0.94 1.69 -4.54
CA THR A 17 -1.37 1.04 -3.30
C THR A 17 -1.45 -0.48 -3.46
N MET A 18 -2.01 -0.96 -4.57
CA MET A 18 -2.09 -2.40 -4.84
C MET A 18 -0.71 -3.01 -5.10
N GLY A 19 0.21 -2.28 -5.74
CA GLY A 19 1.59 -2.72 -5.95
C GLY A 19 2.34 -2.90 -4.63
N ASP A 20 2.27 -1.90 -3.75
CA ASP A 20 2.89 -1.95 -2.42
C ASP A 20 2.32 -3.10 -1.59
N ALA A 21 0.99 -3.21 -1.54
CA ALA A 21 0.28 -4.29 -0.86
C ALA A 21 0.77 -5.70 -1.23
N ILE A 22 1.06 -5.95 -2.52
CA ILE A 22 1.58 -7.25 -2.97
C ILE A 22 2.97 -7.51 -2.39
N VAL A 23 3.83 -6.48 -2.32
CA VAL A 23 5.17 -6.58 -1.73
C VAL A 23 5.07 -6.84 -0.23
N GLU A 24 4.15 -6.16 0.48
CA GLU A 24 3.88 -6.39 1.91
C GLU A 24 3.40 -7.82 2.17
N LEU A 25 2.64 -8.42 1.25
CA LEU A 25 2.14 -9.79 1.38
C LEU A 25 3.23 -10.85 1.13
N VAL A 26 4.00 -10.68 0.05
CA VAL A 26 4.99 -11.66 -0.42
C VAL A 26 6.27 -11.61 0.42
N SER A 27 6.79 -10.41 0.67
CA SER A 27 8.10 -10.20 1.29
C SER A 27 8.02 -9.20 2.46
N PRO A 28 7.14 -9.42 3.46
CA PRO A 28 6.87 -8.46 4.53
C PRO A 28 8.14 -8.03 5.28
N ARG A 29 9.02 -9.00 5.57
CA ARG A 29 10.21 -8.75 6.38
C ARG A 29 11.31 -8.04 5.60
N GLU A 30 11.65 -8.52 4.40
CA GLU A 30 12.66 -7.85 3.57
C GLU A 30 12.21 -6.43 3.21
N HIS A 31 10.93 -6.24 2.89
CA HIS A 31 10.37 -4.92 2.61
C HIS A 31 10.56 -3.98 3.80
N SER A 32 10.16 -4.38 5.02
CA SER A 32 10.33 -3.53 6.19
C SER A 32 11.80 -3.24 6.50
N LEU A 33 12.71 -4.22 6.35
CA LEU A 33 14.13 -4.03 6.62
C LEU A 33 14.82 -3.04 5.66
N LEU A 34 14.35 -2.89 4.43
CA LEU A 34 14.86 -1.85 3.52
C LEU A 34 14.68 -0.44 4.11
N TRP A 35 13.54 -0.21 4.77
CA TRP A 35 13.21 1.05 5.42
C TRP A 35 13.92 1.28 6.76
N GLU A 36 14.60 0.27 7.31
CA GLU A 36 15.42 0.41 8.52
C GLU A 36 16.65 1.30 8.29
N THR A 37 17.10 1.45 7.04
CA THR A 37 18.20 2.36 6.68
C THR A 37 17.76 3.83 6.56
N GLY A 38 16.45 4.08 6.52
CA GLY A 38 15.82 5.38 6.32
C GLY A 38 15.95 6.36 7.51
N PRO A 39 15.23 7.50 7.48
CA PRO A 39 15.20 8.48 8.57
C PRO A 39 14.83 7.85 9.93
N ALA A 40 15.33 8.42 11.04
CA ALA A 40 15.20 7.84 12.39
C ALA A 40 13.76 7.43 12.78
N TRP A 41 12.76 8.21 12.38
CA TRP A 41 11.34 7.91 12.64
C TRP A 41 10.84 6.66 11.90
N SER A 42 11.34 6.42 10.68
CA SER A 42 10.96 5.25 9.87
C SER A 42 11.62 3.97 10.35
N ARG A 43 12.81 4.06 10.96
CA ARG A 43 13.56 2.89 11.44
C ARG A 43 12.81 2.11 12.51
N GLY A 44 12.17 2.80 13.46
CA GLY A 44 11.40 2.17 14.52
C GLY A 44 10.18 1.41 13.97
N VAL A 45 9.48 2.02 13.02
CA VAL A 45 8.31 1.43 12.35
C VAL A 45 8.72 0.22 11.50
N ALA A 46 9.79 0.38 10.72
CA ALA A 46 10.40 -0.69 9.93
C ALA A 46 10.75 -1.90 10.80
N ARG A 47 11.43 -1.68 11.92
CA ARG A 47 11.82 -2.76 12.83
C ARG A 47 10.62 -3.46 13.45
N PHE A 48 9.60 -2.71 13.88
CA PHE A 48 8.36 -3.29 14.42
C PHE A 48 7.68 -4.24 13.41
N PHE A 49 7.55 -3.82 12.15
CA PHE A 49 6.94 -4.65 11.11
C PHE A 49 7.84 -5.81 10.66
N ALA A 50 9.16 -5.64 10.67
CA ALA A 50 10.11 -6.73 10.43
C ALA A 50 10.04 -7.81 11.52
N GLU A 51 9.77 -7.42 12.77
CA GLU A 51 9.55 -8.33 13.90
C GLU A 51 8.13 -8.95 13.89
N ASN A 52 7.15 -8.28 13.27
CA ASN A 52 5.75 -8.72 13.17
C ASN A 52 5.27 -8.86 11.72
N PRO A 53 5.83 -9.79 10.93
CA PRO A 53 5.54 -9.91 9.49
C PRO A 53 4.06 -10.21 9.18
N ASN A 54 3.34 -10.84 10.11
CA ASN A 54 1.90 -11.10 9.94
C ASN A 54 1.06 -9.83 10.00
N LEU A 55 1.47 -8.82 10.78
CA LEU A 55 0.79 -7.51 10.78
C LEU A 55 1.03 -6.78 9.46
N MET A 56 2.24 -6.89 8.90
CA MET A 56 2.56 -6.32 7.60
C MET A 56 1.74 -6.98 6.48
N ARG A 57 1.56 -8.31 6.52
CA ARG A 57 0.66 -9.02 5.60
C ARG A 57 -0.80 -8.60 5.76
N LEU A 58 -1.25 -8.36 6.99
CA LEU A 58 -2.60 -7.89 7.24
C LEU A 58 -2.81 -6.48 6.68
N LEU A 59 -1.82 -5.59 6.83
CA LEU A 59 -1.80 -4.28 6.19
C LEU A 59 -1.85 -4.41 4.67
N GLY A 60 -1.04 -5.28 4.08
CA GLY A 60 -1.04 -5.52 2.65
C GLY A 60 -2.39 -6.03 2.16
N ALA A 61 -3.01 -6.97 2.86
CA ALA A 61 -4.35 -7.45 2.52
C ALA A 61 -5.40 -6.32 2.59
N ALA A 62 -5.33 -5.46 3.61
CA ALA A 62 -6.22 -4.31 3.76
C ALA A 62 -5.98 -3.25 2.66
N GLN A 63 -4.72 -2.95 2.33
CA GLN A 63 -4.34 -2.03 1.25
C GLN A 63 -4.81 -2.57 -0.12
N LEU A 64 -4.65 -3.86 -0.38
CA LEU A 64 -5.10 -4.50 -1.61
C LEU A 64 -6.62 -4.40 -1.75
N GLY A 65 -7.35 -4.71 -0.67
CA GLY A 65 -8.81 -4.58 -0.63
C GLY A 65 -9.28 -3.14 -0.84
N PHE A 66 -8.60 -2.17 -0.22
CA PHE A 66 -8.90 -0.75 -0.39
C PHE A 66 -8.61 -0.26 -1.82
N GLY A 67 -7.46 -0.62 -2.39
CA GLY A 67 -7.10 -0.26 -3.76
C GLY A 67 -8.07 -0.85 -4.78
N LEU A 68 -8.48 -2.11 -4.61
CA LEU A 68 -9.50 -2.74 -5.44
C LEU A 68 -10.85 -2.05 -5.30
N TRP A 69 -11.28 -1.73 -4.07
CA TRP A 69 -12.52 -0.97 -3.84
C TRP A 69 -12.50 0.39 -4.51
N LEU A 70 -11.38 1.13 -4.41
CA LEU A 70 -11.22 2.44 -5.01
C LEU A 70 -11.29 2.36 -6.55
N ALA A 71 -10.61 1.39 -7.15
CA ALA A 71 -10.65 1.14 -8.59
C ALA A 71 -12.08 0.78 -9.06
N LEU A 72 -12.75 -0.15 -8.37
CA LEU A 72 -14.13 -0.55 -8.69
C LEU A 72 -15.11 0.60 -8.57
N ARG A 73 -14.95 1.45 -7.55
CA ARG A 73 -15.77 2.66 -7.40
C ARG A 73 -15.58 3.61 -8.58
N GLN A 74 -14.34 3.78 -9.04
CA GLN A 74 -14.02 4.67 -10.15
C GLN A 74 -14.62 4.19 -11.49
N TYR A 75 -14.64 2.89 -11.76
CA TYR A 75 -15.25 2.32 -12.98
C TYR A 75 -16.79 2.23 -12.91
N ARG A 76 -17.38 2.11 -11.71
CA ARG A 76 -18.85 2.11 -11.54
C ARG A 76 -19.48 3.49 -11.74
N GLU A 77 -18.73 4.55 -11.50
CA GLU A 77 -19.19 5.92 -11.69
C GLU A 77 -18.84 6.49 -13.10
N GLU A 78 -18.54 5.62 -14.07
CA GLU A 78 -18.58 5.90 -15.53
C GLU A 78 -19.92 5.46 -16.13
#